data_AF-A0A4R4EF81-F1
#
_entry.id   AF-A0A4R4EF81-F1
#
_cell.length_a   1.000
_cell.length_b   1.000
_cell.length_c   1.000
_cell.angle_alpha   90.00
_cell.angle_beta   90.00
_cell.angle_gamma   90.00
#
_symmetry.space_group_name_H-M   'P 1'
#
loop_
_entity.id
_entity.type
_entity.pdbx_description
1 polymer ?
#
loop_
_entity_poly.entity_id
_entity_poly.type
_entity_poly.pdbx_seq_one_letter_code
_entity_poly.pdbx_strand_id
1 'polypeptide(L)'
;MGLFKKTKKHVDERVVSTQNKIYKEAYIIAMILSFISAVVKSFIYGFSILLITAELVIMIVPALYYGVKSVYLGLYADEVELQTRISKFPMSGKKLTLGLGVGVAISIFLGVRSSMIYGSESNYIWYFIIVFFGAIIIYIPCFAGLMALRHVLAKKFRKE
;
A
#
# COMPACT_ATOMS: atom_id res chain seq x y z
N MET A 1 -11.92 11.28 -38.57
CA MET A 1 -10.88 10.91 -37.58
C MET A 1 -9.99 12.12 -37.30
N GLY A 2 -10.11 12.75 -36.14
CA GLY A 2 -9.34 13.97 -35.84
C GLY A 2 -9.46 14.51 -34.41
N LEU A 3 -9.92 13.70 -33.44
CA LEU A 3 -10.24 14.18 -32.08
C LEU A 3 -9.04 14.23 -31.11
N PHE A 4 -7.80 13.96 -31.56
CA PHE A 4 -6.62 13.92 -30.69
C PHE A 4 -5.42 14.74 -31.18
N LYS A 5 -5.64 15.84 -31.92
CA LYS A 5 -4.58 16.83 -32.10
C LYS A 5 -4.46 17.69 -30.83
N LYS A 6 -3.73 17.19 -29.83
CA LYS A 6 -3.21 18.04 -28.74
C LYS A 6 -2.14 18.95 -29.32
N THR A 7 -2.50 20.21 -29.56
CA THR A 7 -1.50 21.28 -29.67
C THR A 7 -0.72 21.30 -28.35
N LYS A 8 0.62 21.18 -28.43
CA LYS A 8 1.50 21.34 -27.26
C LYS A 8 1.44 22.81 -26.83
N LYS A 9 0.42 23.17 -26.07
CA LYS A 9 0.35 24.45 -25.37
C LYS A 9 1.46 24.43 -24.33
N HIS A 10 2.32 25.45 -24.33
CA HIS A 10 3.35 25.61 -23.31
C HIS A 10 2.62 25.83 -21.97
N VAL A 11 2.63 24.80 -21.11
CA VAL A 11 2.00 24.87 -19.80
C VAL A 11 3.07 25.25 -18.80
N ASP A 12 2.80 26.26 -17.97
CA ASP A 12 3.71 26.70 -16.92
C ASP A 12 3.98 25.55 -15.93
N GLU A 13 5.26 25.23 -15.74
CA GLU A 13 5.73 24.18 -14.82
C GLU A 13 5.30 24.46 -13.37
N ARG A 14 5.18 25.73 -12.97
CA ARG A 14 4.71 26.11 -11.64
C ARG A 14 3.27 25.67 -11.42
N VAL A 15 2.41 25.89 -12.41
CA VAL A 15 1.00 25.51 -12.35
C VAL A 15 0.85 23.98 -12.28
N VAL A 16 1.62 23.25 -13.10
CA VAL A 16 1.62 21.78 -13.09
C VAL A 16 2.12 21.23 -11.75
N SER A 17 3.17 21.81 -11.18
CA SER A 17 3.72 21.42 -9.87
C SER A 17 2.70 21.59 -8.75
N THR A 18 2.02 22.74 -8.70
CA THR A 18 0.97 23.00 -7.70
C THR A 18 -0.22 22.05 -7.87
N GLN A 19 -0.66 21.78 -9.10
CA GLN A 19 -1.72 20.80 -9.36
C GLN A 19 -1.34 19.39 -8.90
N ASN A 20 -0.12 18.94 -9.18
CA ASN A 20 0.37 17.63 -8.75
C ASN A 20 0.40 17.50 -7.22
N LYS A 21 0.73 18.58 -6.50
CA LYS A 21 0.66 18.60 -5.03
C LYS A 21 -0.76 18.41 -4.53
N ILE A 22 -1.73 19.12 -5.12
CA ILE A 22 -3.15 18.99 -4.76
C ILE A 22 -3.67 17.58 -5.06
N TYR A 23 -3.32 17.00 -6.22
CA TYR A 23 -3.70 15.62 -6.56
C TYR A 23 -3.13 14.60 -5.56
N LYS A 24 -1.89 14.81 -5.09
CA LYS A 24 -1.28 13.96 -4.06
C LYS A 24 -2.04 14.05 -2.73
N GLU A 25 -2.41 15.26 -2.31
CA GLU A 25 -3.19 15.47 -1.08
C GLU A 25 -4.59 14.84 -1.18
N ALA A 26 -5.30 15.07 -2.29
CA ALA A 26 -6.59 14.46 -2.56
C ALA A 26 -6.53 12.93 -2.57
N TYR A 27 -5.47 12.36 -3.17
CA TYR A 27 -5.24 10.91 -3.16
C TYR A 27 -5.05 10.37 -1.73
N ILE A 28 -4.25 11.04 -0.90
CA ILE A 28 -4.03 10.63 0.50
C ILE A 28 -5.35 10.67 1.28
N ILE A 29 -6.15 11.72 1.11
CA ILE A 29 -7.46 11.84 1.76
C ILE A 29 -8.39 10.71 1.32
N ALA A 30 -8.46 10.42 0.01
CA ALA A 30 -9.28 9.33 -0.54
C ALA A 30 -8.85 7.97 0.01
N MET A 31 -7.54 7.72 0.15
CA MET A 31 -7.00 6.49 0.73
C MET A 31 -7.40 6.34 2.20
N ILE A 32 -7.29 7.41 3.00
CA ILE A 32 -7.65 7.39 4.42
C ILE A 32 -9.15 7.13 4.58
N LEU A 33 -10.00 7.84 3.83
CA LEU A 33 -11.45 7.66 3.89
C LEU A 33 -11.87 6.25 3.46
N SER A 34 -11.28 5.72 2.39
CA SER A 34 -11.55 4.36 1.93
C SER A 34 -11.12 3.32 2.96
N PHE A 35 -9.98 3.53 3.62
CA PHE A 35 -9.51 2.65 4.68
C PHE A 35 -10.42 2.67 5.90
N ILE A 36 -10.80 3.86 6.39
CA ILE A 36 -11.74 3.98 7.52
C ILE A 36 -13.09 3.35 7.17
N SER A 37 -13.63 3.61 5.96
CA SER A 37 -14.87 2.98 5.48
C SER A 37 -14.78 1.45 5.51
N ALA A 38 -13.70 0.88 4.98
CA ALA A 38 -13.47 -0.56 4.97
C ALA A 38 -13.42 -1.16 6.38
N VAL A 39 -12.71 -0.51 7.31
CA VAL A 39 -12.62 -0.95 8.71
C VAL A 39 -13.98 -0.89 9.39
N VAL A 40 -14.68 0.24 9.31
CA VAL A 40 -16.00 0.42 9.94
C VAL A 40 -17.02 -0.58 9.41
N LYS A 41 -17.09 -0.77 8.08
CA LYS A 41 -17.98 -1.78 7.47
C LYS A 41 -17.66 -3.19 7.94
N SER A 42 -16.37 -3.53 8.08
CA SER A 42 -15.93 -4.84 8.57
C SER A 42 -16.40 -5.12 10.00
N PHE A 43 -16.51 -4.08 10.84
CA PHE A 43 -16.99 -4.19 12.21
C PHE A 43 -18.51 -4.26 12.31
N ILE A 44 -19.24 -3.44 11.55
CA ILE A 44 -20.71 -3.34 11.65
C ILE A 44 -21.42 -4.48 10.92
N TYR A 45 -21.05 -4.73 9.66
CA TYR A 45 -21.76 -5.68 8.78
C TYR A 45 -21.08 -7.05 8.70
N GLY A 46 -19.98 -7.25 9.43
CA GLY A 46 -19.11 -8.41 9.30
C GLY A 46 -18.23 -8.36 8.04
N PHE A 47 -17.39 -9.39 7.88
CA PHE A 47 -16.41 -9.45 6.78
C PHE A 47 -17.06 -9.98 5.50
N SER A 48 -17.88 -9.14 4.85
CA SER A 48 -18.41 -9.43 3.52
C SER A 48 -17.54 -8.74 2.47
N ILE A 49 -16.85 -9.55 1.66
CA ILE A 49 -16.00 -9.07 0.56
C ILE A 49 -16.81 -8.18 -0.39
N LEU A 50 -18.07 -8.53 -0.66
CA LEU A 50 -18.96 -7.77 -1.54
C LEU A 50 -19.19 -6.33 -1.04
N LEU A 51 -19.25 -6.11 0.28
CA LEU A 51 -19.52 -4.80 0.87
C LEU A 51 -18.30 -3.86 0.87
N ILE A 52 -17.09 -4.43 0.77
CA ILE A 52 -15.81 -3.71 0.88
C ILE A 52 -15.03 -3.74 -0.44
N THR A 53 -15.57 -4.38 -1.49
CA THR A 53 -14.89 -4.53 -2.79
C THR A 53 -14.56 -3.17 -3.40
N ALA A 54 -15.46 -2.20 -3.31
CA ALA A 54 -15.23 -0.87 -3.87
C ALA A 54 -14.05 -0.16 -3.19
N GLU A 55 -13.99 -0.19 -1.86
CA GLU A 55 -12.89 0.37 -1.07
C GLU A 55 -11.55 -0.30 -1.39
N LEU A 56 -11.54 -1.63 -1.52
CA LEU A 56 -10.35 -2.38 -1.90
C LEU A 56 -9.89 -2.02 -3.31
N VAL A 57 -10.80 -1.87 -4.27
CA VAL A 57 -10.47 -1.46 -5.64
C VAL A 57 -9.86 -0.06 -5.65
N ILE A 58 -10.47 0.90 -4.94
CA ILE A 58 -9.97 2.28 -4.84
C ILE A 58 -8.58 2.33 -4.20
N MET A 59 -8.27 1.45 -3.25
CA MET A 59 -6.96 1.40 -2.61
C MET A 59 -5.91 0.66 -3.44
N ILE A 60 -6.26 -0.51 -3.99
CA ILE A 60 -5.31 -1.43 -4.62
C ILE A 60 -4.99 -1.02 -6.06
N VAL A 61 -5.99 -0.68 -6.87
CA VAL A 61 -5.78 -0.42 -8.31
C VAL A 61 -4.87 0.79 -8.54
N PRO A 62 -5.09 1.96 -7.90
CA PRO A 62 -4.20 3.10 -8.06
C PRO A 62 -2.80 2.85 -7.52
N ALA A 63 -2.67 2.14 -6.39
CA ALA A 63 -1.38 1.80 -5.80
C ALA A 63 -0.55 0.89 -6.71
N LEU A 64 -1.18 -0.12 -7.33
CA LEU A 64 -0.53 -0.99 -8.31
C LEU A 64 -0.16 -0.22 -9.58
N TYR A 65 -1.08 0.57 -10.13
CA TYR A 65 -0.82 1.36 -11.34
C TYR A 65 0.37 2.32 -11.13
N TYR A 66 0.40 3.05 -10.01
CA TYR A 66 1.53 3.90 -9.66
C TYR A 66 2.82 3.10 -9.47
N GLY A 67 2.75 1.98 -8.74
CA GLY A 67 3.91 1.12 -8.47
C GLY A 67 4.55 0.57 -9.74
N VAL A 68 3.74 0.14 -10.70
CA VAL A 68 4.21 -0.36 -12.00
C VAL A 68 4.74 0.78 -12.85
N LYS A 69 3.99 1.88 -12.97
CA LYS A 69 4.38 3.02 -13.82
C LYS A 69 5.65 3.73 -13.34
N SER A 70 5.85 3.83 -12.02
CA SER A 70 7.07 4.41 -11.43
C SER A 70 8.32 3.58 -11.72
N VAL A 71 8.18 2.26 -11.84
CA VAL A 71 9.28 1.38 -12.28
C VAL A 71 9.55 1.56 -13.77
N TYR A 72 8.51 1.58 -14.62
CA TYR A 72 8.66 1.78 -16.06
C TYR A 72 9.26 3.12 -16.45
N LEU A 73 8.92 4.19 -15.72
CA LEU A 73 9.44 5.53 -15.98
C LEU A 73 10.84 5.79 -15.39
N GLY A 74 11.47 4.79 -14.77
CA GLY A 74 12.78 4.96 -14.12
C GLY A 74 12.76 5.79 -12.83
N LEU A 75 11.64 6.44 -12.48
CA LEU A 75 11.45 7.26 -11.27
C LEU A 75 11.87 6.52 -9.99
N TYR A 76 11.67 5.20 -9.93
CA TYR A 76 12.10 4.40 -8.79
C TYR A 76 13.62 4.35 -8.61
N ALA A 77 14.40 4.36 -9.70
CA ALA A 77 15.86 4.40 -9.65
C ALA A 77 16.34 5.78 -9.19
N ASP A 78 15.78 6.86 -9.75
CA ASP A 78 16.10 8.23 -9.37
C ASP A 78 15.77 8.51 -7.89
N GLU A 79 14.64 7.99 -7.39
CA GLU A 79 14.27 8.07 -5.97
C GLU A 79 15.30 7.38 -5.07
N VAL A 80 15.82 6.22 -5.48
CA VAL A 80 16.81 5.48 -4.71
C VAL A 80 18.14 6.24 -4.68
N GLU A 81 18.58 6.80 -5.81
CA GLU A 81 19.83 7.57 -5.90
C GLU A 81 19.77 8.88 -5.11
N LEU A 82 18.68 9.64 -5.23
CA LEU A 82 18.45 10.85 -4.44
C LEU A 82 18.44 10.56 -2.93
N GLN A 83 17.82 9.45 -2.53
CA GLN A 83 17.73 9.12 -1.11
C GLN A 83 19.06 8.61 -0.53
N THR A 84 19.89 7.93 -1.32
CA THR A 84 21.26 7.58 -0.92
C THR A 84 22.16 8.81 -0.80
N ARG A 85 21.92 9.87 -1.59
CA ARG A 85 22.59 11.17 -1.43
C ARG A 85 22.16 11.91 -0.16
N ILE A 86 20.88 11.86 0.20
CA ILE A 86 20.29 12.66 1.29
C ILE A 86 20.37 11.93 2.65
N SER A 87 20.34 10.59 2.67
CA SER A 87 20.23 9.79 3.89
C SER A 87 21.23 8.65 3.93
N LYS A 88 21.89 8.46 5.09
CA LYS A 88 22.77 7.31 5.35
C LYS A 88 22.02 5.96 5.47
N PHE A 89 20.68 5.98 5.59
CA PHE A 89 19.89 4.75 5.70
C PHE A 89 19.38 4.28 4.33
N PRO A 90 19.65 3.02 3.94
CA PRO A 90 19.22 2.50 2.66
C PRO A 90 17.69 2.48 2.54
N MET A 91 17.17 2.91 1.40
CA MET A 91 15.74 2.95 1.07
C MET A 91 15.05 1.57 1.25
N SER A 92 15.81 0.48 1.06
CA SER A 92 15.37 -0.90 1.32
C SER A 92 15.02 -1.13 2.79
N GLY A 93 15.83 -0.63 3.73
CA GLY A 93 15.62 -0.81 5.17
C GLY A 93 14.34 -0.13 5.67
N LYS A 94 14.06 1.10 5.21
CA LYS A 94 12.84 1.84 5.58
C LYS A 94 11.56 1.21 5.01
N LYS A 95 11.63 0.68 3.79
CA LYS A 95 10.48 -0.01 3.17
C LYS A 95 10.22 -1.37 3.82
N LEU A 96 11.28 -2.06 4.25
CA LEU A 96 11.19 -3.32 4.97
C LEU A 96 10.59 -3.14 6.37
N THR A 97 11.02 -2.13 7.13
CA THR A 97 10.42 -1.83 8.45
C THR A 97 8.95 -1.43 8.34
N LEU A 98 8.57 -0.68 7.29
CA LEU A 98 7.18 -0.35 7.03
C LEU A 98 6.35 -1.59 6.68
N GLY A 99 6.87 -2.49 5.84
CA GLY A 99 6.21 -3.76 5.53
C GLY A 99 6.03 -4.66 6.76
N LEU A 100 7.04 -4.72 7.63
CA LEU A 100 6.97 -5.42 8.92
C LEU A 100 5.90 -4.82 9.83
N GLY A 101 5.88 -3.49 9.97
CA GLY A 101 4.88 -2.79 10.78
C GLY A 101 3.45 -3.06 10.31
N VAL A 102 3.21 -3.05 8.99
CA VAL A 102 1.91 -3.38 8.41
C VAL A 102 1.52 -4.84 8.69
N GLY A 103 2.46 -5.79 8.51
CA GLY A 103 2.20 -7.21 8.79
C GLY A 103 1.84 -7.47 10.25
N VAL A 104 2.53 -6.81 11.19
CA VAL A 104 2.21 -6.88 12.63
C VAL A 104 0.84 -6.27 12.92
N ALA A 105 0.54 -5.09 12.38
CA ALA A 105 -0.76 -4.44 12.58
C ALA A 105 -1.92 -5.31 12.10
N ILE A 106 -1.79 -5.93 10.92
CA ILE A 106 -2.79 -6.87 10.39
C ILE A 106 -2.92 -8.10 11.29
N SER A 107 -1.80 -8.63 11.79
CA SER A 107 -1.81 -9.81 12.67
C SER A 107 -2.51 -9.53 13.99
N ILE A 108 -2.30 -8.34 14.59
CA ILE A 108 -3.02 -7.90 15.79
C ILE A 108 -4.51 -7.78 15.48
N PHE A 109 -4.88 -7.10 14.39
CA PHE A 109 -6.28 -6.91 14.00
C PHE A 109 -7.02 -8.25 13.82
N LEU A 110 -6.41 -9.20 13.10
CA LEU A 110 -6.97 -10.54 12.90
C LEU A 110 -7.05 -11.33 14.20
N GLY A 111 -6.01 -11.26 15.04
CA GLY A 111 -6.00 -11.90 16.36
C GLY A 111 -7.13 -11.40 17.27
N VAL A 112 -7.29 -10.08 17.41
CA VAL A 112 -8.35 -9.46 18.23
C VAL A 112 -9.73 -9.84 17.70
N ARG A 113 -9.92 -9.78 16.38
CA ARG A 113 -11.20 -10.15 15.78
C ARG A 113 -11.51 -11.63 16.00
N SER A 114 -10.51 -12.50 15.86
CA SER A 114 -10.71 -13.94 16.06
C SER A 114 -11.05 -14.28 17.51
N SER A 115 -10.42 -13.61 18.49
CA SER A 115 -10.78 -13.83 19.89
C SER A 115 -12.19 -13.34 20.19
N MET A 116 -12.59 -12.18 19.67
CA MET A 116 -13.95 -11.66 19.87
C MET A 116 -15.05 -12.54 19.26
N ILE A 117 -14.81 -13.13 18.09
CA ILE A 117 -15.83 -13.90 17.36
C ILE A 117 -15.90 -15.36 17.82
N TYR A 118 -14.74 -15.99 18.06
CA TYR A 118 -14.65 -17.43 18.32
C TYR A 118 -14.27 -17.77 19.76
N GLY A 119 -13.86 -16.78 20.56
CA GLY A 119 -13.50 -16.99 21.95
C GLY A 119 -14.72 -17.17 22.85
N SER A 120 -14.61 -18.12 23.77
CA SER A 120 -15.46 -18.27 24.96
C SER A 120 -14.68 -17.84 26.21
N GLU A 121 -15.35 -17.69 27.36
CA GLU A 121 -14.79 -17.15 28.61
C GLU A 121 -13.39 -17.67 29.00
N SER A 122 -13.08 -18.95 28.73
CA SER A 122 -11.77 -19.53 29.02
C SER A 122 -10.74 -19.45 27.88
N ASN A 123 -11.17 -19.19 26.65
CA ASN A 123 -10.39 -19.46 25.43
C ASN A 123 -10.07 -18.22 24.59
N TYR A 124 -10.50 -17.02 25.00
CA TYR A 124 -10.22 -15.76 24.29
C TYR A 124 -8.73 -15.57 23.96
N ILE A 125 -7.87 -15.83 24.94
CA ILE A 125 -6.41 -15.65 24.81
C ILE A 125 -5.83 -16.66 23.82
N TRP A 126 -6.29 -17.90 23.83
CA TRP A 126 -5.80 -18.95 22.94
C TRP A 126 -6.11 -18.65 21.47
N TYR A 127 -7.33 -18.23 21.17
CA TYR A 127 -7.71 -17.84 19.80
C TYR A 127 -6.92 -16.62 19.31
N PHE A 128 -6.67 -15.64 20.18
CA PHE A 128 -5.81 -14.51 19.85
C PHE A 128 -4.39 -14.99 19.47
N ILE A 129 -3.76 -15.79 20.32
CA ILE A 129 -2.37 -16.23 20.13
C ILE A 129 -2.22 -17.04 18.85
N ILE A 130 -3.09 -18.03 18.62
CA ILE A 130 -3.00 -18.91 17.44
C ILE A 130 -3.13 -18.09 16.15
N VAL A 131 -4.12 -17.22 16.06
CA VAL A 131 -4.35 -16.41 14.87
C VAL A 131 -3.28 -15.33 14.70
N PHE A 132 -2.81 -14.72 15.79
CA PHE A 132 -1.74 -13.73 15.76
C PHE A 132 -0.44 -14.30 15.21
N PHE A 133 0.02 -15.44 15.75
CA PHE A 133 1.24 -16.08 15.26
C PHE A 133 1.08 -16.68 13.86
N GLY A 134 -0.07 -17.29 13.56
CA GLY A 134 -0.38 -17.75 12.21
C GLY A 134 -0.35 -16.62 11.17
N ALA A 135 -0.94 -15.47 11.51
CA ALA A 135 -0.92 -14.29 10.66
C ALA A 135 0.50 -13.71 10.49
N ILE A 136 1.32 -13.67 11.55
CA ILE A 136 2.72 -13.26 11.46
C ILE A 136 3.49 -14.13 10.45
N ILE A 137 3.34 -15.46 10.56
CA ILE A 137 4.06 -16.41 9.71
C ILE A 137 3.64 -16.28 8.24
N ILE A 138 2.39 -15.93 7.95
CA ILE A 138 1.87 -15.83 6.58
C ILE A 138 2.09 -14.43 5.99
N TYR A 139 1.63 -13.39 6.68
CA TYR A 139 1.56 -12.04 6.13
C TYR A 139 2.93 -11.35 6.10
N ILE A 140 3.79 -11.53 7.11
CA ILE A 140 5.12 -10.90 7.11
C ILE A 140 5.97 -11.33 5.90
N PRO A 141 6.22 -12.62 5.63
CA PRO A 141 7.01 -13.02 4.48
C PRO A 141 6.32 -12.69 3.15
N CYS A 142 4.99 -12.69 3.10
CA CYS A 142 4.25 -12.24 1.92
C CYS A 142 4.54 -10.76 1.60
N PHE A 143 4.40 -9.87 2.58
CA PHE A 143 4.68 -8.44 2.40
C PHE A 143 6.18 -8.17 2.14
N ALA A 144 7.08 -8.86 2.83
CA ALA A 144 8.51 -8.77 2.58
C ALA A 144 8.86 -9.24 1.14
N GLY A 145 8.25 -10.33 0.68
CA GLY A 145 8.39 -10.86 -0.67
C GLY A 145 7.90 -9.88 -1.74
N LEU A 146 6.74 -9.25 -1.54
CA LEU A 146 6.21 -8.22 -2.45
C LEU A 146 7.16 -7.01 -2.56
N MET A 147 7.77 -6.59 -1.45
CA MET A 147 8.75 -5.50 -1.46
C MET A 147 10.04 -5.89 -2.19
N ALA A 148 10.53 -7.11 -1.96
CA ALA A 148 11.70 -7.64 -2.66
C ALA A 148 11.45 -7.79 -4.16
N LEU A 149 10.27 -8.28 -4.56
CA LEU A 149 9.84 -8.39 -5.95
C LEU A 149 9.86 -7.04 -6.67
N ARG A 150 9.33 -5.98 -6.05
CA ARG A 150 9.41 -4.62 -6.62
C ARG A 150 10.85 -4.17 -6.88
N HIS A 151 11.76 -4.48 -5.94
CA HIS A 151 13.18 -4.12 -6.09
C HIS A 151 13.86 -4.90 -7.22
N VAL A 152 13.58 -6.21 -7.33
CA VAL A 152 14.10 -7.05 -8.42
C VAL A 152 13.54 -6.62 -9.77
N LEU A 153 12.25 -6.31 -9.86
CA LEU A 153 11.62 -5.79 -11.08
C LEU A 153 12.27 -4.47 -11.50
N ALA A 154 12.46 -3.53 -10.56
CA ALA A 154 13.14 -2.28 -10.85
C ALA A 154 14.57 -2.48 -11.40
N LYS A 155 15.32 -3.46 -10.86
CA LYS A 155 16.65 -3.82 -11.38
C LYS A 155 16.59 -4.44 -12.78
N LYS A 156 15.55 -5.22 -13.09
CA LYS A 156 15.38 -5.90 -14.39
C LYS A 156 14.98 -4.94 -15.51
N PHE A 157 14.15 -3.94 -15.20
CA PHE A 157 13.77 -2.89 -16.15
C PHE A 157 14.87 -1.85 -16.36
N ARG A 158 15.89 -1.81 -15.50
CA ARG A 158 17.18 -1.15 -15.76
C ARG A 158 18.04 -1.97 -16.73
N LYS A 159 17.53 -2.19 -17.94
CA LYS A 159 18.36 -2.57 -19.09
C LYS A 159 18.49 -1.33 -19.96
N GLU A 160 19.71 -0.78 -19.92
CA GLU A 160 20.25 0.39 -20.63
C GLU A 160 19.85 1.75 -20.07
#